data_AF-F7JUX9-F1
#
_entry.id   AF-F7JUX9-F1
#
_cell.length_a   1.000
_cell.length_b   1.000
_cell.length_c   1.000
_cell.angle_alpha   90.00
_cell.angle_beta   90.00
_cell.angle_gamma   90.00
#
_symmetry.space_group_name_H-M   'P 1'
#
loop_
_entity.id
_entity.type
_entity.pdbx_description
1 polymer ?
#
loop_
_entity_poly.entity_id
_entity_poly.type
_entity_poly.pdbx_seq_one_letter_code
_entity_poly.pdbx_strand_id
1 'polypeptide(L)' 'MSNDRYVSPLSERYASREMQYIFSPDKKFRTWRKLWIALAETEKNWD' A
#
# COMPACT_ATOMS: atom_id res chain seq x y z
N MET A 1 16.67 -0.59 2.89
CA MET A 1 16.01 0.70 3.17
C MET A 1 14.55 0.41 3.47
N SER A 2 13.97 0.99 4.51
CA SER A 2 12.55 0.78 4.82
C SER A 2 11.67 1.56 3.82
N ASN A 3 10.70 0.89 3.21
CA ASN A 3 9.76 1.45 2.22
C ASN A 3 8.38 1.74 2.84
N ASP A 4 8.34 1.90 4.15
CA ASP A 4 7.15 2.08 5.00
C ASP A 4 6.76 3.55 5.17
N ARG A 5 7.53 4.48 4.58
CA ARG A 5 7.23 5.91 4.58
C ARG A 5 7.10 6.45 3.16
N TYR A 6 6.19 7.38 3.00
CA TYR A 6 6.13 8.24 1.83
C TYR A 6 7.28 9.25 1.86
N VAL A 7 8.09 9.30 0.81
CA VAL A 7 9.26 10.18 0.73
C VAL A 7 8.93 11.40 -0.13
N SER A 8 8.77 12.54 0.53
CA SER A 8 8.67 13.87 -0.08
C SER A 8 9.22 14.92 0.89
N PRO A 9 9.87 15.99 0.40
CA PRO A 9 10.44 17.05 1.23
C PRO A 9 9.42 17.71 2.19
N LEU A 10 8.13 17.66 1.84
CA LEU A 10 7.05 18.23 2.66
C LEU A 10 6.44 17.21 3.64
N SER A 11 6.54 15.91 3.36
CA SER A 11 5.92 14.89 4.19
C SER A 11 6.69 14.59 5.47
N GLU A 12 8.01 14.74 5.48
CA GLU A 12 8.83 14.43 6.65
C GLU A 12 8.56 15.35 7.86
N ARG A 13 8.14 16.60 7.58
CA ARG A 13 7.96 17.63 8.61
C ARG A 13 6.54 17.75 9.15
N TYR A 14 5.53 17.40 8.35
CA TYR A 14 4.13 17.72 8.67
C TYR A 14 3.19 16.51 8.73
N ALA A 15 3.51 15.40 8.05
CA ALA A 15 2.61 14.25 8.00
C ALA A 15 2.87 13.29 9.16
N SER A 16 1.80 12.78 9.78
CA SER A 16 1.90 11.75 10.82
C SER A 16 2.50 10.46 10.26
N ARG A 17 3.03 9.60 11.14
CA ARG A 17 3.61 8.31 10.72
C ARG A 17 2.58 7.41 10.03
N GLU A 18 1.34 7.43 10.51
CA GLU A 18 0.22 6.67 9.94
C GLU A 18 -0.08 7.16 8.52
N MET A 19 -0.11 8.48 8.31
CA MET A 19 -0.31 9.08 6.99
C MET A 19 0.82 8.72 6.03
N GLN A 20 2.08 8.81 6.50
CA GLN A 20 3.24 8.42 5.72
C GLN A 20 3.19 6.93 5.33
N TYR A 21 2.67 6.06 6.20
CA TYR A 21 2.50 4.64 5.91
C TYR A 21 1.39 4.39 4.89
N ILE A 22 0.25 5.07 5.00
CA ILE A 22 -0.86 4.94 4.04
C ILE A 22 -0.40 5.22 2.61
N PHE A 23 0.45 6.23 2.43
CA PHE A 23 1.00 6.61 1.14
C PHE A 23 2.36 5.97 0.81
N SER A 24 2.82 5.02 1.63
CA SER A 24 4.10 4.36 1.42
C SER A 24 4.09 3.37 0.25
N PRO A 25 5.24 3.11 -0.40
CA PRO A 25 5.37 2.03 -1.36
C PRO A 25 4.96 0.66 -0.81
N ASP A 26 5.29 0.35 0.46
CA ASP A 26 4.89 -0.93 1.09
C ASP A 26 3.37 -1.10 1.12
N LYS A 27 2.65 -0.08 1.58
CA LYS A 27 1.18 -0.13 1.62
C LYS A 27 0.59 -0.28 0.22
N LYS A 28 1.11 0.45 -0.79
CA LYS A 28 0.66 0.36 -2.18
C LYS A 28 0.79 -1.05 -2.72
N PHE A 29 1.99 -1.63 -2.71
CA PHE A 29 2.24 -2.94 -3.32
C PHE A 29 1.64 -4.11 -2.53
N ARG A 30 1.47 -3.99 -1.21
CA ARG A 30 0.69 -4.98 -0.43
C ARG A 30 -0.79 -4.92 -0.77
N THR A 31 -1.34 -3.72 -0.95
CA THR A 31 -2.75 -3.55 -1.32
C THR A 31 -3.03 -4.11 -2.72
N TRP A 32 -2.16 -3.86 -3.69
CA TRP A 32 -2.29 -4.44 -5.03
C TRP A 32 -2.30 -5.98 -5.02
N ARG A 33 -1.39 -6.61 -4.26
CA ARG A 33 -1.38 -8.07 -4.13
C ARG A 33 -2.67 -8.62 -3.53
N LYS A 34 -3.26 -7.93 -2.54
CA LYS A 34 -4.57 -8.31 -1.98
C LYS A 34 -5.67 -8.24 -3.03
N LEU A 35 -5.67 -7.21 -3.88
CA LEU A 35 -6.65 -7.08 -4.95
C LEU A 35 -6.50 -8.19 -5.99
N TRP A 36 -5.28 -8.57 -6.36
CA TRP A 36 -5.06 -9.71 -7.26
C TRP A 36 -5.53 -11.04 -6.68
N ILE A 37 -5.28 -11.28 -5.39
CA ILE A 37 -5.77 -12.48 -4.72
C ILE A 37 -7.31 -12.48 -4.71
N ALA A 38 -7.93 -11.37 -4.31
CA ALA A 38 -9.38 -11.25 -4.31
C ALA A 38 -9.97 -11.47 -5.71
N LEU A 39 -9.33 -10.92 -6.75
CA LEU A 39 -9.74 -11.13 -8.13
C LEU A 39 -9.67 -12.62 -8.52
N ALA A 40 -8.53 -13.28 -8.27
CA ALA A 40 -8.35 -14.69 -8.58
C ALA A 40 -9.31 -15.61 -7.79
N GLU A 41 -9.60 -15.28 -6.53
CA GLU A 41 -10.60 -15.98 -5.72
C GLU A 41 -12.01 -15.82 -6.29
N THR A 42 -12.36 -14.60 -6.73
CA THR A 42 -13.66 -14.39 -7.39
C THR A 42 -13.74 -15.13 -8.71
N GLU A 43 -12.71 -15.10 -9.56
CA GLU A 43 -12.72 -15.83 -10.84
C GLU A 43 -12.81 -17.34 -10.63
N LYS A 44 -12.07 -17.90 -9.67
CA LYS A 44 -12.11 -19.32 -9.34
C LYS A 44 -13.47 -19.80 -8.84
N ASN A 45 -14.18 -18.97 -8.07
CA ASN A 45 -15.48 -19.34 -7.50
C ASN A 45 -16.64 -19.20 -8.50
N TRP A 46 -16.42 -18.54 -9.64
CA TRP A 46 -17.41 -18.38 -10.70
C TRP A 46 -17.40 -19.53 -11.72
N ASP A 47 -16.32 -20.32 -11.77
CA ASP A 47 -16.24 -21.63 -12.47
C ASP A 47 -16.78 -22.78 -11.59
#